data_AF-A0AAP5Z2H4-F1
#
_entry.id   AF-A0AAP5Z2H4-F1
#
_cell.length_a   1.000
_cell.length_b   1.000
_cell.length_c   1.000
_cell.angle_alpha   90.00
_cell.angle_beta   90.00
_cell.angle_gamma   90.00
#
_symmetry.space_group_name_H-M   'P 1'
#
loop_
_entity.id
_entity.type
_entity.pdbx_description
1 polymer ?
#
loop_
_entity_poly.entity_id
_entity_poly.type
_entity_poly.pdbx_seq_one_letter_code
_entity_poly.pdbx_strand_id
1 'polypeptide(L)'
;IIIFFPVTTCCYDGLRNTPTGYLDLAKTMGASKWQLLRHIQLPAALPTLASGIRVAVVIAPIGAVVGEWVGSSEGLGYLMLQANARMIIDEMFAALFILAALSIALYFTTDKLLKKAIPWENK
;
A
#
# COMPACT_ATOMS: atom_id res chain seq x y z
N ILE A 1 -11.10 3.80 1.09
CA ILE A 1 -10.91 4.56 2.35
C ILE A 1 -9.94 3.85 3.31
N ILE A 2 -10.12 2.55 3.58
CA ILE A 2 -9.29 1.81 4.56
C ILE A 2 -7.78 1.84 4.22
N ILE A 3 -7.43 1.81 2.93
CA ILE A 3 -6.03 1.90 2.47
C ILE A 3 -5.46 3.33 2.40
N PHE A 4 -6.33 4.34 2.37
CA PHE A 4 -5.91 5.74 2.15
C PHE A 4 -5.24 6.32 3.40
N PHE A 5 -5.79 6.02 4.58
CA PHE A 5 -5.29 6.54 5.85
C PHE A 5 -3.84 6.13 6.15
N PRO A 6 -3.48 4.83 6.19
CA PRO A 6 -2.10 4.43 6.50
C PRO A 6 -1.09 4.97 5.48
N VAL A 7 -1.45 4.99 4.19
CA VAL A 7 -0.57 5.53 3.14
C VAL A 7 -0.35 7.03 3.33
N THR A 8 -1.41 7.79 3.61
CA THR A 8 -1.33 9.24 3.80
C THR A 8 -0.55 9.59 5.06
N THR A 9 -0.80 8.91 6.17
CA THR A 9 -0.09 9.14 7.44
C THR A 9 1.40 8.83 7.29
N CYS A 10 1.77 7.70 6.69
CA CYS A 10 3.18 7.36 6.46
C CYS A 10 3.88 8.33 5.47
N CYS A 11 3.15 8.86 4.49
CA CYS A 11 3.65 9.90 3.61
C CYS A 11 3.93 11.21 4.38
N TYR A 12 2.96 11.63 5.19
CA TYR A 12 3.06 12.83 6.02
C TYR A 12 4.21 12.73 7.03
N ASP A 13 4.32 11.58 7.71
CA ASP A 13 5.41 11.31 8.66
C ASP A 13 6.77 11.29 7.96
N GLY A 14 6.85 10.73 6.74
CA GLY A 14 8.07 10.74 5.93
C GLY A 14 8.54 12.14 5.57
N LEU A 15 7.62 12.98 5.11
CA LEU A 15 7.91 14.38 4.79
C LEU A 15 8.40 15.16 6.03
N ARG A 16 7.77 14.91 7.18
CA ARG A 16 8.08 15.60 8.44
C ARG A 16 9.37 15.12 9.10
N ASN A 17 9.73 13.85 8.96
CA ASN A 17 10.94 13.24 9.56
C ASN A 17 12.21 13.43 8.72
N THR A 18 12.20 14.32 7.71
CA THR A 18 13.39 14.63 6.92
C THR A 18 14.51 15.19 7.83
N PRO A 19 15.75 14.65 7.80
CA PRO A 19 16.80 15.08 8.73
C PRO A 19 17.11 16.57 8.59
N THR A 20 17.08 17.28 9.71
CA THR A 20 17.24 18.75 9.75
C THR A 20 18.57 19.23 9.20
N GLY A 21 19.65 18.44 9.35
CA GLY A 21 20.97 18.76 8.79
C GLY A 21 20.98 18.96 7.27
N TYR A 22 20.24 18.15 6.51
CA TYR A 22 20.11 18.34 5.06
C TYR A 22 19.26 19.56 4.71
N LEU A 23 18.26 19.87 5.54
CA LEU A 23 17.39 21.02 5.34
C LEU A 23 18.13 22.34 5.61
N ASP A 24 18.97 22.38 6.63
CA ASP A 24 19.74 23.57 6.99
C ASP A 24 20.89 23.83 6.02
N LEU A 25 21.52 22.78 5.50
CA LEU A 25 22.49 22.88 4.40
C LEU A 25 21.82 23.40 3.11
N ALA A 26 20.66 22.86 2.74
CA ALA A 26 19.95 23.31 1.55
C ALA A 26 19.49 24.77 1.66
N LYS A 27 19.06 25.21 2.85
CA LYS A 27 18.71 26.60 3.11
C LYS A 27 19.92 27.53 2.99
N THR A 28 21.08 27.15 3.54
CA THR A 28 22.31 27.94 3.43
C THR A 28 22.84 28.01 2.00
N MET A 29 22.59 26.98 1.18
CA MET A 29 22.87 26.98 -0.26
C MET A 29 21.83 27.74 -1.11
N GLY A 30 20.82 28.38 -0.49
CA GLY A 30 19.81 29.19 -1.20
C GLY A 30 18.73 28.37 -1.92
N ALA A 31 18.50 27.10 -1.54
CA ALA A 31 17.48 26.28 -2.17
C ALA A 31 16.07 26.83 -1.95
N SER A 32 15.27 26.86 -3.01
CA SER A 32 13.84 27.19 -2.93
C SER A 32 13.04 26.09 -2.23
N LYS A 33 11.86 26.42 -1.68
CA LYS A 33 10.95 25.45 -1.04
C LYS A 33 10.61 24.28 -1.96
N TRP A 34 10.50 24.51 -3.27
CA TRP A 34 10.20 23.48 -4.26
C TRP A 34 11.38 22.53 -4.48
N GLN A 35 12.61 23.06 -4.55
CA GLN A 35 13.80 22.23 -4.68
C GLN A 35 14.00 21.35 -3.44
N LEU A 36 13.76 21.91 -2.25
CA LEU A 36 13.86 21.19 -0.99
C LEU A 36 12.80 20.09 -0.87
N LEU A 37 11.56 20.36 -1.30
CA LEU A 37 10.51 19.34 -1.36
C LEU A 37 10.89 18.20 -2.32
N ARG A 38 11.27 18.52 -3.57
CA ARG A 38 11.48 17.53 -4.64
C ARG A 38 12.77 16.72 -4.49
N HIS A 39 13.86 17.35 -4.06
CA HIS A 39 15.18 16.71 -4.03
C HIS A 39 15.57 16.17 -2.66
N ILE A 40 14.92 16.59 -1.58
CA ILE A 40 15.29 16.19 -0.21
C ILE A 40 14.13 15.48 0.47
N GLN A 41 13.00 16.16 0.66
CA GLN A 41 11.89 15.60 1.43
C GLN A 41 11.21 14.41 0.73
N LEU A 42 10.92 14.52 -0.57
CA LEU A 42 10.33 13.43 -1.36
C LEU A 42 11.17 12.15 -1.32
N PRO A 43 12.46 12.16 -1.66
CA PRO A 43 13.27 10.93 -1.60
C PRO A 43 13.47 10.40 -0.17
N ALA A 44 13.54 11.28 0.83
CA ALA A 44 13.62 10.87 2.24
C ALA A 44 12.31 10.24 2.76
N ALA A 45 11.16 10.64 2.22
CA ALA A 45 9.84 10.12 2.59
C ALA A 45 9.46 8.82 1.86
N LEU A 46 10.19 8.42 0.81
CA LEU A 46 9.89 7.20 0.05
C LEU A 46 9.93 5.91 0.89
N PRO A 47 10.92 5.67 1.78
CA PRO A 47 10.95 4.51 2.67
C PRO A 47 9.74 4.37 3.59
N THR A 48 9.33 5.49 4.22
CA THR A 48 8.16 5.50 5.11
C THR A 48 6.88 5.33 4.31
N LEU A 49 6.77 5.97 3.12
CA LEU A 49 5.65 5.75 2.21
C LEU A 49 5.54 4.28 1.79
N ALA A 50 6.64 3.61 1.46
CA ALA A 50 6.67 2.19 1.13
C ALA A 50 6.15 1.32 2.28
N SER A 51 6.47 1.68 3.52
CA SER A 51 5.92 1.00 4.70
C SER A 51 4.38 1.16 4.79
N GLY A 52 3.87 2.37 4.53
CA GLY A 52 2.42 2.61 4.44
C GLY A 52 1.75 1.81 3.32
N ILE A 53 2.40 1.70 2.16
CA ILE A 53 1.90 0.90 1.03
C ILE A 53 1.88 -0.60 1.40
N ARG A 54 2.90 -1.13 2.08
CA ARG A 54 2.91 -2.54 2.52
C ARG A 54 1.71 -2.85 3.41
N VAL A 55 1.39 -1.97 4.36
CA VAL A 55 0.21 -2.12 5.24
C VAL A 55 -1.07 -2.07 4.41
N ALA A 56 -1.19 -1.11 3.49
CA ALA A 56 -2.35 -0.97 2.63
C ALA A 56 -2.59 -2.20 1.74
N VAL A 57 -1.54 -2.80 1.18
CA VAL A 57 -1.66 -3.99 0.31
C VAL A 57 -2.17 -5.21 1.08
N VAL A 58 -1.79 -5.36 2.35
CA VAL A 58 -2.29 -6.45 3.20
C VAL A 58 -3.80 -6.29 3.48
N ILE A 59 -4.27 -5.06 3.63
CA ILE A 59 -5.68 -4.77 3.98
C ILE A 59 -6.58 -4.66 2.73
N ALA A 60 -6.01 -4.37 1.55
CA ALA A 60 -6.75 -4.15 0.31
C ALA A 60 -7.68 -5.32 -0.09
N PRO A 61 -7.25 -6.61 -0.03
CA PRO A 61 -8.12 -7.73 -0.39
C PRO A 61 -9.37 -7.83 0.50
N ILE A 62 -9.24 -7.54 1.79
CA ILE A 62 -10.36 -7.53 2.74
C ILE A 62 -11.39 -6.48 2.31
N GLY A 63 -10.91 -5.26 1.99
CA GLY A 63 -11.77 -4.19 1.50
C GLY A 63 -12.43 -4.51 0.15
N ALA A 64 -11.73 -5.21 -0.74
CA ALA A 64 -12.26 -5.66 -2.03
C ALA A 64 -13.41 -6.66 -1.83
N VAL A 65 -13.22 -7.69 -1.00
CA VAL A 65 -14.27 -8.70 -0.72
C VAL A 65 -15.49 -8.06 -0.09
N VAL A 66 -15.31 -7.19 0.90
CA VAL A 66 -16.43 -6.47 1.54
C VAL A 66 -17.15 -5.57 0.53
N GLY A 67 -16.41 -4.91 -0.36
CA GLY A 67 -17.00 -4.12 -1.44
C GLY A 67 -17.81 -4.96 -2.42
N GLU A 68 -17.30 -6.14 -2.79
CA GLU A 68 -17.98 -7.09 -3.66
C GLU A 68 -19.28 -7.61 -3.02
N TRP A 69 -19.31 -7.81 -1.71
CA TRP A 69 -20.51 -8.28 -0.99
C TRP A 69 -21.67 -7.29 -1.00
N VAL A 70 -21.39 -5.99 -0.96
CA VAL A 70 -22.41 -4.95 -0.76
C VAL A 70 -23.11 -4.57 -2.06
N GLY A 71 -22.48 -4.75 -3.22
CA GLY A 71 -23.07 -4.26 -4.47
C GLY A 71 -22.49 -4.80 -5.76
N SER A 72 -21.69 -5.86 -5.72
CA SER A 72 -21.23 -6.52 -6.94
C SER A 72 -22.05 -7.76 -7.25
N SER A 73 -22.41 -7.92 -8.52
CA SER A 73 -23.03 -9.16 -9.05
C SER A 73 -21.98 -10.16 -9.57
N GLU A 74 -20.70 -9.79 -9.50
CA GLU A 74 -19.57 -10.58 -9.97
C GLU A 74 -18.37 -10.44 -9.01
N GLY A 75 -17.46 -11.42 -8.99
CA GLY A 75 -16.25 -11.40 -8.16
C GLY A 75 -16.13 -12.58 -7.21
N LEU A 76 -14.95 -12.74 -6.59
CA LEU A 76 -14.65 -13.86 -5.70
C LEU A 76 -15.45 -13.77 -4.41
N GLY A 77 -15.61 -12.58 -3.85
CA GLY A 77 -16.44 -12.34 -2.67
C GLY A 77 -17.92 -12.63 -2.94
N TYR A 78 -18.44 -12.26 -4.11
CA TYR A 78 -19.79 -12.61 -4.53
C TYR A 78 -19.97 -14.13 -4.69
N LEU A 79 -19.02 -14.80 -5.37
CA LEU A 79 -19.05 -16.25 -5.56
C LEU A 79 -19.04 -16.99 -4.22
N MET A 80 -18.24 -16.52 -3.26
CA MET A 80 -18.22 -17.06 -1.90
C MET A 80 -19.56 -16.91 -1.18
N LEU A 81 -20.21 -15.75 -1.27
CA LEU A 81 -21.55 -15.53 -0.70
C LEU A 81 -22.60 -16.43 -1.34
N GLN A 82 -22.56 -16.57 -2.67
CA GLN A 82 -23.51 -17.39 -3.42
C GLN A 82 -23.32 -18.89 -3.10
N ALA A 83 -22.08 -19.37 -3.06
CA ALA A 83 -21.74 -20.72 -2.67
C ALA A 83 -22.16 -21.02 -1.22
N ASN A 84 -21.95 -20.07 -0.30
CA ASN A 84 -22.40 -20.17 1.08
C ASN A 84 -23.94 -20.28 1.18
N ALA A 85 -24.68 -19.47 0.42
CA ALA A 85 -26.15 -19.53 0.37
C ALA A 85 -26.67 -20.86 -0.17
N ARG A 86 -25.93 -21.51 -1.08
CA ARG A 86 -26.23 -22.85 -1.61
C ARG A 86 -25.68 -24.00 -0.74
N MET A 87 -25.01 -23.70 0.37
CA MET A 87 -24.26 -24.67 1.19
C MET A 87 -23.21 -25.50 0.42
N ILE A 88 -22.67 -24.93 -0.67
CA ILE A 88 -21.59 -25.53 -1.49
C ILE A 88 -20.25 -25.06 -0.91
N ILE A 89 -19.79 -25.78 0.11
CA ILE A 89 -18.61 -25.40 0.91
C ILE A 89 -17.33 -25.56 0.08
N ASP A 90 -17.28 -26.55 -0.81
CA ASP A 90 -16.19 -26.81 -1.75
C ASP A 90 -15.91 -25.60 -2.68
N GLU A 91 -16.93 -25.02 -3.30
CA GLU A 91 -16.81 -23.82 -4.14
C GLU A 91 -16.36 -22.59 -3.32
N MET A 92 -16.88 -22.45 -2.10
CA MET A 92 -16.50 -21.37 -1.18
C MET A 92 -15.01 -21.44 -0.80
N PHE A 93 -14.50 -22.63 -0.45
CA PHE A 93 -13.08 -22.81 -0.11
C PHE A 93 -12.16 -22.68 -1.33
N ALA A 94 -12.59 -23.13 -2.51
CA ALA A 94 -11.85 -22.92 -3.74
C ALA A 94 -11.67 -21.41 -4.03
N ALA A 95 -12.75 -20.63 -3.93
CA ALA A 95 -12.71 -19.18 -4.11
C ALA A 95 -11.84 -18.49 -3.05
N LEU A 96 -11.93 -18.91 -1.77
CA LEU A 96 -11.09 -18.41 -0.68
C LEU A 96 -9.60 -18.68 -0.93
N PHE A 97 -9.26 -19.87 -1.43
CA PHE A 97 -7.88 -20.23 -1.73
C PHE A 97 -7.30 -19.37 -2.86
N ILE A 98 -8.08 -19.14 -3.91
CA ILE A 98 -7.69 -18.25 -5.02
C ILE A 98 -7.48 -16.82 -4.51
N LEU A 99 -8.40 -16.31 -3.69
CA LEU A 99 -8.29 -14.99 -3.07
C LEU A 99 -7.01 -14.87 -2.22
N ALA A 100 -6.71 -15.88 -1.41
CA ALA A 100 -5.50 -15.91 -0.58
C ALA A 100 -4.23 -15.92 -1.44
N ALA A 101 -4.19 -16.76 -2.48
CA ALA A 101 -3.07 -16.81 -3.42
C ALA A 101 -2.86 -15.47 -4.14
N LEU A 102 -3.94 -14.82 -4.58
CA LEU A 102 -3.91 -13.51 -5.23
C LEU A 102 -3.43 -12.42 -4.27
N SER A 103 -3.88 -12.45 -3.01
CA SER A 103 -3.45 -11.51 -1.96
C SER A 103 -1.96 -11.63 -1.68
N ILE A 104 -1.46 -12.86 -1.56
CA ILE A 104 -0.03 -13.15 -1.36
C ILE A 104 0.78 -12.70 -2.58
N ALA A 105 0.31 -13.00 -3.79
CA ALA A 105 0.96 -12.58 -5.03
C ALA A 105 1.04 -11.05 -5.10
N LEU A 106 -0.04 -10.34 -4.78
CA LEU A 106 -0.11 -8.87 -4.76
C LEU A 106 0.85 -8.27 -3.74
N TYR A 107 0.97 -8.88 -2.56
CA TYR A 107 1.95 -8.47 -1.55
C TYR A 107 3.39 -8.59 -2.07
N PHE A 108 3.75 -9.75 -2.63
CA PHE A 108 5.12 -9.97 -3.12
C PHE A 108 5.45 -9.13 -4.35
N THR A 109 4.51 -8.91 -5.27
CA THR A 109 4.73 -8.03 -6.43
C THR A 109 4.94 -6.59 -5.96
N THR A 110 4.12 -6.11 -5.03
CA THR A 110 4.25 -4.75 -4.51
C THR A 110 5.53 -4.58 -3.71
N ASP A 111 5.90 -5.51 -2.84
CA ASP A 111 7.16 -5.43 -2.09
C ASP A 111 8.38 -5.42 -3.00
N LYS A 112 8.39 -6.23 -4.07
CA LYS A 112 9.46 -6.20 -5.08
C LYS A 112 9.52 -4.87 -5.83
N LEU A 113 8.37 -4.31 -6.22
CA LEU A 113 8.30 -3.02 -6.88
C LEU A 113 8.80 -1.88 -5.98
N LEU A 114 8.40 -1.89 -4.70
CA LEU A 114 8.86 -0.91 -3.72
C LEU A 114 10.37 -0.99 -3.48
N LYS A 115 10.91 -2.20 -3.29
CA LYS A 115 12.37 -2.41 -3.15
C LYS A 115 13.15 -1.94 -4.38
N LYS A 116 12.60 -2.13 -5.59
CA LYS A 116 13.22 -1.66 -6.83
C LYS A 116 13.16 -0.13 -6.97
N ALA A 117 12.09 0.49 -6.48
CA ALA A 117 11.92 1.95 -6.50
C ALA A 117 12.79 2.67 -5.47
N ILE A 118 13.21 1.99 -4.40
CA ILE A 118 13.99 2.55 -3.28
C ILE A 118 15.31 1.77 -3.10
N PRO A 119 16.24 1.83 -4.07
CA PRO A 119 17.50 1.10 -3.99
C PRO A 119 18.44 1.61 -2.89
N TRP A 120 18.22 2.82 -2.35
CA TRP A 120 19.09 3.46 -1.36
C TRP A 120 18.79 3.10 0.10
N GLU A 121 17.68 2.42 0.40
CA GLU A 121 17.36 1.95 1.76
C GLU A 121 18.15 0.69 2.15
N ASN A 122 18.69 -0.03 1.16
CA ASN A 122 19.41 -1.29 1.35
C ASN A 122 20.95 -1.14 1.39
N LYS A 123 21.47 0.05 1.75
CA LYS A 123 22.90 0.30 1.94
C LYS A 123 23.22 0.77 3.35
#